data_AF-A0A7S2NTR4-F1
#
_entry.id   AF-A0A7S2NTR4-F1
#
_cell.length_a   1.000
_cell.length_b   1.000
_cell.length_c   1.000
_cell.angle_alpha   90.00
_cell.angle_beta   90.00
_cell.angle_gamma   90.00
#
_symmetry.space_group_name_H-M   'P 1'
#
loop_
_entity.id
_entity.type
_entity.pdbx_description
1 polymer ?
#
loop_
_entity_poly.entity_id
_entity_poly.type
_entity_poly.pdbx_seq_one_letter_code
_entity_poly.pdbx_strand_id
1 'polypeptide(L)'
;RGIIVHGTHLSKLEDNVINDVRGAGIYIEDGNEMYNNLNYNVIVCPWRLKDQRKYGCTVPGTDNHEADTAINQSGIFAISAVNNWRGNRAAGSFNGMFIDPNAFGGQGRGAARG
;
A
#
# COMPACT_ATOMS: atom_id res chain seq x y z
N ARG A 1 -7.39 -3.00 0.48
CA ARG A 1 -6.32 -2.07 0.92
C ARG A 1 -6.41 -1.94 2.44
N GLY A 2 -5.31 -1.67 3.14
CA GLY A 2 -5.29 -1.48 4.59
C GLY A 2 -5.54 -0.02 4.98
N ILE A 3 -4.49 0.80 4.85
CA ILE A 3 -4.51 2.25 5.09
C ILE A 3 -4.29 2.96 3.76
N ILE A 4 -5.15 3.92 3.46
CA ILE A 4 -5.04 4.79 2.30
C ILE A 4 -4.63 6.18 2.78
N VAL A 5 -3.51 6.68 2.28
CA VAL A 5 -3.11 8.08 2.43
C VAL A 5 -3.59 8.78 1.17
N HIS A 6 -4.59 9.65 1.34
CA HIS A 6 -5.23 10.39 0.26
C HIS A 6 -5.47 11.83 0.70
N GLY A 7 -5.31 12.78 -0.22
CA GLY A 7 -5.62 14.18 0.04
C GLY A 7 -4.76 14.81 1.13
N THR A 8 -3.62 14.19 1.47
CA THR A 8 -2.84 14.51 2.67
C THR A 8 -1.33 14.63 2.39
N HIS A 9 -0.69 15.68 2.92
CA HIS A 9 0.77 15.90 2.88
C HIS A 9 1.31 16.17 4.27
N LEU A 10 2.65 16.13 4.41
CA LEU A 10 3.37 16.53 5.63
C LEU A 10 2.88 15.82 6.90
N SER A 11 2.19 14.69 6.72
CA SER A 11 1.50 13.99 7.79
C SER A 11 2.30 12.76 8.22
N LYS A 12 1.83 12.10 9.27
CA LYS A 12 2.54 10.98 9.89
C LYS A 12 1.67 9.75 9.92
N LEU A 13 2.22 8.63 9.45
CA LEU A 13 1.67 7.30 9.62
C LEU A 13 2.75 6.41 10.25
N GLU A 14 2.63 6.14 11.55
CA GLU A 14 3.68 5.44 12.27
C GLU A 14 3.18 4.32 13.19
N ASP A 15 4.05 3.33 13.38
CA ASP A 15 3.90 2.27 14.39
C ASP A 15 2.60 1.45 14.27
N ASN A 16 2.08 1.29 13.05
CA ASN A 16 0.88 0.49 12.79
C ASN A 16 1.23 -0.96 12.43
N VAL A 17 0.35 -1.88 12.80
CA VAL A 17 0.35 -3.27 12.32
C VAL A 17 -0.86 -3.48 11.42
N ILE A 18 -0.60 -3.77 10.15
CA ILE A 18 -1.60 -4.07 9.14
C ILE A 18 -1.52 -5.57 8.85
N ASN A 19 -2.49 -6.32 9.36
CA ASN A 19 -2.53 -7.78 9.25
C ASN A 19 -3.71 -8.23 8.40
N ASP A 20 -3.56 -9.38 7.73
CA ASP A 20 -4.61 -10.02 6.93
C ASP A 20 -5.12 -9.10 5.79
N VAL A 21 -4.20 -8.43 5.08
CA VAL A 21 -4.52 -7.65 3.86
C VAL A 21 -3.73 -8.17 2.65
N ARG A 22 -4.44 -8.61 1.60
CA ARG A 22 -3.80 -9.05 0.33
C ARG A 22 -3.38 -7.90 -0.56
N GLY A 23 -4.24 -6.90 -0.78
CA GLY A 23 -3.88 -5.71 -1.56
C GLY A 23 -2.83 -4.86 -0.85
N ALA A 24 -2.61 -3.63 -1.35
CA ALA A 24 -1.72 -2.67 -0.68
C ALA A 24 -2.13 -2.46 0.79
N GLY A 25 -1.24 -2.86 1.71
CA GLY A 25 -1.40 -2.62 3.14
C GLY A 25 -1.32 -1.12 3.43
N ILE A 26 -0.39 -0.43 2.79
CA ILE A 26 -0.35 1.05 2.71
C ILE A 26 -0.45 1.45 1.24
N TYR A 27 -1.36 2.36 0.93
CA TYR A 27 -1.62 2.87 -0.42
C TYR A 27 -1.54 4.40 -0.45
N ILE A 28 -0.61 4.96 -1.24
CA ILE A 28 -0.51 6.40 -1.51
C ILE A 28 -1.16 6.67 -2.87
N GLU A 29 -2.30 7.35 -2.86
CA GLU A 29 -3.30 7.24 -3.93
C GLU A 29 -3.01 8.06 -5.18
N ASP A 30 -2.85 9.38 -5.08
CA ASP A 30 -3.02 10.26 -6.24
C ASP A 30 -1.72 10.89 -6.75
N GLY A 31 -0.59 10.62 -6.09
CA GLY A 31 0.69 11.21 -6.45
C GLY A 31 0.91 12.60 -5.83
N ASN A 32 -0.18 13.27 -5.41
CA ASN A 32 -0.09 14.53 -4.71
C ASN A 32 0.19 14.36 -3.21
N GLU A 33 -0.02 13.19 -2.60
CA GLU A 33 0.30 12.98 -1.18
C GLU A 33 1.81 12.90 -0.95
N MET A 34 2.42 14.06 -0.68
CA MET A 34 3.88 14.22 -0.58
C MET A 34 4.35 14.57 0.83
N TYR A 35 5.62 14.28 1.09
CA TYR A 35 6.36 14.58 2.32
C TYR A 35 5.73 13.99 3.58
N ASN A 36 4.96 12.90 3.43
CA ASN A 36 4.47 12.17 4.58
C ASN A 36 5.59 11.33 5.19
N ASN A 37 5.56 11.19 6.51
CA ASN A 37 6.46 10.36 7.29
C ASN A 37 5.79 9.01 7.57
N LEU A 38 6.17 7.99 6.81
CA LEU A 38 5.68 6.62 6.95
C LEU A 38 6.73 5.79 7.67
N ASN A 39 6.55 5.61 8.97
CA ASN A 39 7.59 5.10 9.86
C ASN A 39 7.17 3.83 10.58
N TYR A 40 8.03 2.81 10.56
CA TYR A 40 7.94 1.63 11.41
C TYR A 40 6.63 0.83 11.33
N ASN A 41 5.90 0.94 10.21
CA ASN A 41 4.69 0.16 10.00
C ASN A 41 5.04 -1.27 9.57
N VAL A 42 4.27 -2.24 10.04
CA VAL A 42 4.43 -3.66 9.75
C VAL A 42 3.22 -4.16 8.98
N ILE A 43 3.43 -4.65 7.77
CA ILE A 43 2.39 -5.22 6.91
C ILE A 43 2.61 -6.73 6.80
N VAL A 44 1.61 -7.53 7.16
CA VAL A 44 1.72 -9.00 7.15
C VAL A 44 0.49 -9.64 6.52
N CYS A 45 0.72 -10.49 5.52
CA CYS A 45 -0.25 -11.47 5.08
C CYS A 45 0.34 -12.88 5.26
N PRO A 46 0.01 -13.62 6.33
CA PRO A 46 0.66 -14.89 6.61
C PRO A 46 0.04 -16.07 5.83
N TRP A 47 -1.07 -15.84 5.14
CA TRP A 47 -1.87 -16.90 4.52
C TRP A 47 -1.49 -17.13 3.05
N ARG A 48 -1.47 -18.40 2.64
CA ARG A 48 -1.26 -18.76 1.24
C ARG A 48 -2.48 -18.34 0.41
N LEU A 49 -2.28 -18.01 -0.86
CA LEU A 49 -3.36 -17.55 -1.75
C LEU A 49 -4.56 -18.51 -1.81
N LYS A 50 -4.31 -19.82 -1.77
CA LYS A 50 -5.34 -20.88 -1.79
C LYS A 50 -5.77 -21.36 -0.40
N ASP A 51 -5.49 -20.59 0.66
CA ASP A 51 -5.97 -20.94 2.00
C ASP A 51 -7.51 -21.00 2.02
N GLN A 52 -8.08 -22.09 2.51
CA GLN A 52 -9.52 -22.34 2.43
C GLN A 52 -10.36 -21.49 3.40
N ARG A 53 -9.73 -20.86 4.39
CA ARG A 53 -10.41 -20.07 5.43
C ARG A 53 -10.15 -18.58 5.27
N LYS A 54 -8.91 -18.24 4.93
CA LYS A 54 -8.39 -16.87 4.88
C LYS A 54 -8.14 -16.37 3.47
N TYR A 55 -8.23 -17.24 2.45
CA TYR A 55 -8.17 -16.88 1.03
C TYR A 55 -6.98 -15.97 0.68
N GLY A 56 -5.82 -16.23 1.27
CA GLY A 56 -4.63 -15.40 1.06
C GLY A 56 -4.77 -13.96 1.53
N CYS A 57 -5.57 -13.69 2.57
CA CYS A 57 -5.89 -12.34 3.04
C CYS A 57 -6.78 -11.52 2.08
N THR A 58 -7.38 -12.18 1.09
CA THR A 58 -8.29 -11.52 0.15
C THR A 58 -9.70 -11.51 0.72
N VAL A 59 -10.39 -10.38 0.57
CA VAL A 59 -11.82 -10.31 0.89
C VAL A 59 -12.59 -10.94 -0.27
N PRO A 60 -13.37 -12.01 -0.05
CA PRO A 60 -14.05 -12.71 -1.14
C PRO A 60 -14.89 -11.77 -2.01
N GLY A 61 -14.68 -11.84 -3.33
CA GLY A 61 -15.44 -11.03 -4.31
C GLY A 61 -14.88 -9.62 -4.53
N THR A 62 -13.73 -9.29 -3.94
CA THR A 62 -13.05 -8.01 -4.16
C THR A 62 -11.76 -8.15 -4.97
N ASP A 63 -11.41 -9.37 -5.31
CA ASP A 63 -10.20 -9.78 -6.01
C ASP A 63 -10.09 -9.03 -7.34
N ASN A 64 -9.00 -8.27 -7.50
CA ASN A 64 -8.61 -7.74 -8.79
C ASN A 64 -7.38 -8.49 -9.33
N HIS A 65 -7.35 -8.72 -10.63
CA HIS A 65 -6.31 -9.54 -11.28
C HIS A 65 -4.92 -8.93 -11.18
N GLU A 66 -4.78 -7.62 -10.94
CA GLU A 66 -3.49 -6.94 -10.97
C GLU A 66 -2.86 -6.85 -9.57
N ALA A 67 -3.56 -6.26 -8.61
CA ALA A 67 -3.09 -5.94 -7.27
C ALA A 67 -3.35 -7.04 -6.22
N ASP A 68 -4.24 -8.01 -6.44
CA ASP A 68 -4.51 -9.08 -5.46
C ASP A 68 -3.90 -10.44 -5.84
N THR A 69 -3.36 -10.57 -7.05
CA THR A 69 -2.74 -11.81 -7.54
C THR A 69 -1.20 -11.77 -7.40
N ALA A 70 -0.45 -12.25 -8.39
CA ALA A 70 1.01 -12.27 -8.41
C ALA A 70 1.62 -11.19 -9.32
N ILE A 71 0.80 -10.33 -9.95
CA ILE A 71 1.29 -9.36 -10.94
C ILE A 71 1.86 -8.12 -10.24
N ASN A 72 1.01 -7.34 -9.57
CA ASN A 72 1.37 -6.07 -8.94
C ASN A 72 1.07 -6.04 -7.42
N GLN A 73 0.85 -7.21 -6.81
CA GLN A 73 0.55 -7.27 -5.38
C GLN A 73 1.75 -6.76 -4.56
N SER A 74 1.48 -5.85 -3.64
CA SER A 74 2.50 -5.16 -2.86
C SER A 74 2.05 -4.93 -1.43
N GLY A 75 2.99 -4.97 -0.47
CA GLY A 75 2.72 -4.54 0.90
C GLY A 75 2.51 -3.03 1.00
N ILE A 76 3.32 -2.27 0.26
CA ILE A 76 3.22 -0.82 0.11
C ILE A 76 3.11 -0.50 -1.37
N PHE A 77 2.10 0.27 -1.75
CA PHE A 77 1.98 0.82 -3.10
C PHE A 77 1.93 2.34 -3.01
N ALA A 78 2.66 3.02 -3.90
CA ALA A 78 2.61 4.47 -3.95
C ALA A 78 2.66 4.99 -5.38
N ILE A 79 1.79 5.95 -5.70
CA ILE A 79 1.94 6.78 -6.90
C ILE A 79 2.92 7.93 -6.60
N SER A 80 2.91 8.49 -5.39
CA SER A 80 3.87 9.54 -5.03
C SER A 80 5.20 8.97 -4.54
N ALA A 81 6.27 9.23 -5.29
CA ALA A 81 7.63 8.87 -4.86
C ALA A 81 8.18 9.80 -3.75
N VAL A 82 7.57 10.97 -3.54
CA VAL A 82 8.08 12.02 -2.65
C VAL A 82 7.54 11.81 -1.23
N ASN A 83 7.96 10.75 -0.55
CA ASN A 83 7.58 10.46 0.83
C ASN A 83 8.78 9.92 1.62
N ASN A 84 8.75 10.06 2.94
CA ASN A 84 9.79 9.56 3.82
C ASN A 84 9.41 8.16 4.31
N TRP A 85 10.25 7.19 4.02
CA TRP A 85 10.04 5.78 4.37
C TRP A 85 11.10 5.33 5.35
N ARG A 86 10.73 5.03 6.59
CA ARG A 86 11.70 4.58 7.60
C ARG A 86 11.23 3.32 8.29
N GLY A 87 12.02 2.24 8.20
CA GLY A 87 11.83 1.05 9.03
C GLY A 87 10.52 0.27 8.80
N ASN A 88 9.79 0.54 7.73
CA ASN A 88 8.61 -0.23 7.37
C ASN A 88 9.01 -1.65 6.95
N ARG A 89 8.17 -2.63 7.28
CA ARG A 89 8.41 -4.05 6.98
C ARG A 89 7.16 -4.63 6.33
N ALA A 90 7.34 -5.40 5.27
CA ALA A 90 6.26 -6.13 4.61
C ALA A 90 6.64 -7.61 4.50
N ALA A 91 5.72 -8.50 4.86
CA ALA A 91 5.89 -9.94 4.77
C ALA A 91 4.65 -10.60 4.16
N GLY A 92 4.85 -11.60 3.29
CA GLY A 92 3.75 -12.29 2.61
C GLY A 92 3.17 -11.55 1.41
N SER A 93 3.91 -10.57 0.88
CA SER A 93 3.61 -9.89 -0.39
C SER A 93 4.61 -10.28 -1.47
N PHE A 94 4.19 -10.22 -2.74
CA PHE A 94 5.04 -10.40 -3.92
C PHE A 94 6.06 -9.26 -4.01
N ASN A 95 5.60 -8.01 -3.95
CA ASN A 95 6.47 -6.84 -3.76
C ASN A 95 6.41 -6.36 -2.31
N GLY A 96 7.57 -6.12 -1.68
CA GLY A 96 7.61 -5.43 -0.39
C GLY A 96 7.08 -4.00 -0.50
N MET A 97 7.50 -3.30 -1.55
CA MET A 97 7.08 -1.96 -1.91
C MET A 97 7.11 -1.81 -3.44
N PHE A 98 6.09 -1.18 -4.02
CA PHE A 98 6.01 -0.85 -5.44
C PHE A 98 5.64 0.62 -5.60
N ILE A 99 6.43 1.37 -6.36
CA ILE A 99 6.22 2.80 -6.58
C ILE A 99 6.06 3.01 -8.08
N ASP A 100 4.91 3.54 -8.49
CA ASP A 100 4.60 3.89 -9.88
C ASP A 100 4.40 5.41 -10.02
N PRO A 101 5.50 6.18 -10.10
CA PRO A 101 5.42 7.63 -10.18
C PRO A 101 4.84 8.14 -11.50
N ASN A 102 4.72 7.26 -12.50
CA ASN A 102 4.26 7.63 -13.85
C ASN A 102 2.80 7.27 -14.11
N ALA A 103 2.07 6.72 -13.14
CA ALA A 103 0.66 6.35 -13.29
C ALA A 103 -0.22 7.47 -13.89
N PHE A 104 0.18 8.73 -13.67
CA PHE A 104 -0.49 9.93 -14.19
C PHE A 104 0.43 10.86 -14.97
N GLY A 105 1.43 10.30 -15.68
CA GLY A 105 2.39 11.08 -16.47
C GLY A 105 3.36 11.90 -15.61
N GLY A 106 3.65 11.43 -14.39
CA GLY A 106 4.50 12.14 -13.43
C GLY A 106 3.82 13.31 -12.72
N GLN A 107 2.53 13.55 -12.99
CA GLN A 107 1.74 14.60 -12.34
C GLN A 107 0.75 13.96 -11.38
N GLY A 108 0.75 14.37 -10.11
CA GLY A 108 -0.30 13.91 -9.20
C GLY A 108 -1.66 14.53 -9.55
N ARG A 109 -2.74 13.95 -8.99
CA ARG A 109 -4.12 14.38 -9.21
C ARG A 109 -4.76 14.86 -7.91
N GLY A 110 -5.84 15.62 -8.04
CA GLY A 110 -6.61 16.09 -6.90
C GLY A 110 -5.91 17.15 -6.05
N ALA A 111 -6.57 17.59 -4.98
CA ALA A 111 -5.99 18.48 -4.00
C ALA A 111 -5.58 17.67 -2.78
N ALA A 112 -4.50 18.07 -2.12
CA ALA A 112 -4.10 17.49 -0.86
C ALA A 112 -3.69 18.59 0.14
N ARG A 113 -3.82 18.30 1.44
CA ARG A 113 -3.69 19.28 2.55
C ARG A 113 -2.75 18.77 3.63
N GLY A 114 -2.17 19.69 4.41
CA GLY A 114 -1.28 19.41 5.54
C GLY A 114 -1.55 20.35 6.71
#